data_AF-A0A946AV48-F1
#
_entry.id   AF-A0A946AV48-F1
#
_cell.length_a   1.000
_cell.length_b   1.000
_cell.length_c   1.000
_cell.angle_alpha   90.00
_cell.angle_beta   90.00
_cell.angle_gamma   90.00
#
_symmetry.space_group_name_H-M   'P 1'
#
loop_
_entity.id
_entity.type
_entity.pdbx_description
1 polymer ?
#
loop_
_entity_poly.entity_id
_entity_poly.type
_entity_poly.pdbx_seq_one_letter_code
_entity_poly.pdbx_strand_id
1 'polypeptide(L)' 'RWTVFYDFGSLWGTDYPTGVTGADDNDLRSSFGYGFFWDTAIGPLSFFWSIPLTEQSYDNTQEFQFSIGGRF' A
#
# COMPACT_ATOMS: atom_id res chain seq x y z
N ARG A 1 -8.71 -15.66 8.78
CA ARG A 1 -7.72 -16.25 7.84
C ARG A 1 -6.46 -15.40 7.88
N TRP A 2 -5.28 -16.01 8.00
CA TRP A 2 -4.00 -15.30 7.97
C TRP A 2 -3.44 -15.26 6.55
N THR A 3 -2.65 -14.23 6.25
CA THR A 3 -1.88 -14.11 5.01
C THR A 3 -0.53 -13.49 5.31
N VAL A 4 0.45 -13.86 4.51
CA VAL A 4 1.76 -13.20 4.42
C VAL A 4 1.95 -12.83 2.96
N PHE A 5 2.50 -11.65 2.69
CA PHE A 5 2.63 -11.13 1.34
C PHE A 5 3.96 -10.41 1.15
N TYR A 6 4.36 -10.33 -0.12
CA TYR A 6 5.48 -9.54 -0.58
C TYR A 6 5.03 -8.85 -1.87
N ASP A 7 5.02 -7.53 -1.83
CA ASP A 7 4.52 -6.69 -2.92
C ASP A 7 5.64 -5.83 -3.47
N PHE A 8 5.56 -5.51 -4.76
CA PHE A 8 6.48 -4.61 -5.42
C PHE A 8 5.76 -3.86 -6.55
N GLY A 9 6.16 -2.61 -6.80
CA GLY A 9 5.53 -1.75 -7.79
C GLY A 9 6.34 -0.49 -8.05
N SER A 10 6.10 0.12 -9.20
CA SER A 10 6.69 1.40 -9.58
C SER A 10 5.67 2.17 -10.42
N LEU A 11 5.72 3.50 -10.39
CA LEU A 11 4.85 4.39 -11.12
C LEU A 11 5.71 5.50 -11.73
N TRP A 12 5.56 5.75 -13.02
CA TRP A 12 6.36 6.73 -13.79
C TRP A 12 5.49 7.42 -14.83
N GLY A 13 5.98 8.53 -15.41
CA GLY A 13 5.32 9.24 -16.50
C GLY A 13 4.18 10.10 -15.97
N THR A 14 4.44 10.84 -14.90
CA THR A 14 3.40 11.66 -14.25
C THR A 14 3.17 12.96 -15.03
N ASP A 15 1.98 13.11 -15.61
CA ASP A 15 1.58 14.33 -16.30
C ASP A 15 1.18 15.42 -15.30
N TYR A 16 2.17 16.17 -14.81
CA TYR A 16 1.92 17.30 -13.91
C TYR A 16 1.32 18.51 -14.66
N PRO A 17 0.30 19.18 -14.08
CA PRO A 17 -0.17 20.47 -14.60
C PRO A 17 0.96 21.50 -14.64
N THR A 18 0.89 22.45 -15.57
CA THR A 18 1.89 23.51 -15.71
C THR A 18 2.14 24.24 -14.37
N GLY A 19 3.40 24.27 -13.93
CA GLY A 19 3.82 24.91 -12.68
C GLY A 19 3.76 24.02 -11.43
N VAL A 20 3.33 22.76 -11.58
CA VAL A 20 3.44 21.74 -10.52
C VAL A 20 4.67 20.89 -10.79
N THR A 21 5.52 20.72 -9.77
CA THR A 21 6.64 19.78 -9.78
C THR A 21 6.41 18.76 -8.68
N GLY A 22 6.35 17.48 -9.04
CA GLY A 22 6.33 16.37 -8.10
C GLY A 22 7.41 15.34 -8.43
N ALA A 23 7.44 14.27 -7.67
CA ALA A 23 8.36 13.17 -7.92
C ALA A 23 7.92 12.37 -9.16
N ASP A 24 8.79 12.32 -10.17
CA ASP A 24 8.64 11.47 -11.36
C ASP A 24 9.94 10.69 -11.54
N ASP A 25 9.95 9.46 -11.04
CA ASP A 25 11.01 8.48 -11.29
C ASP A 25 10.41 7.10 -11.54
N ASN A 26 11.26 6.16 -11.95
CA ASN A 26 10.90 4.78 -12.19
C ASN A 26 11.48 3.85 -11.12
N ASP A 27 11.72 4.37 -9.91
CA ASP A 27 12.31 3.58 -8.83
C ASP A 27 11.31 2.52 -8.34
N LEU A 28 11.81 1.34 -7.99
CA LEU A 28 11.00 0.22 -7.52
C LEU A 28 10.71 0.34 -6.03
N ARG A 29 9.43 0.37 -5.66
CA ARG A 29 8.97 0.22 -4.27
C ARG A 29 8.65 -1.23 -4.00
N SER A 30 8.93 -1.67 -2.79
CA SER A 30 8.65 -3.02 -2.35
C SER A 30 8.34 -3.06 -0.87
N SER A 31 7.49 -3.99 -0.48
CA SER A 31 7.09 -4.19 0.91
C SER A 31 6.90 -5.66 1.22
N PHE A 32 7.06 -5.99 2.49
CA PHE A 32 6.72 -7.28 3.04
C PHE A 32 5.72 -7.08 4.16
N GLY A 33 4.76 -7.99 4.30
CA GLY A 33 3.75 -7.83 5.33
C GLY A 33 2.98 -9.08 5.65
N TYR A 34 2.09 -8.91 6.62
CA TYR A 34 1.16 -9.94 7.03
C TYR A 34 -0.20 -9.31 7.29
N GLY A 35 -1.23 -10.13 7.14
CA GLY A 35 -2.61 -9.70 7.31
C GLY A 35 -3.49 -10.75 7.91
N PHE A 36 -4.59 -10.28 8.46
CA PHE A 36 -5.62 -11.11 9.06
C PHE A 36 -6.99 -10.67 8.57
N PHE A 37 -7.74 -11.64 8.06
CA PHE A 37 -9.13 -11.51 7.66
C PHE A 37 -10.04 -12.09 8.73
N TRP A 38 -11.05 -11.33 9.12
CA TRP A 38 -12.00 -11.70 10.15
C TRP A 38 -13.43 -11.44 9.68
N ASP A 39 -14.20 -12.51 9.50
CA ASP A 39 -15.63 -12.40 9.25
C ASP A 39 -16.35 -12.11 10.58
N THR A 40 -17.04 -10.98 10.64
CA THR A 40 -17.77 -10.53 11.83
C THR A 40 -19.26 -10.36 11.55
N ALA A 41 -20.07 -10.18 12.60
CA ALA A 41 -21.50 -9.93 12.48
C ALA A 41 -21.85 -8.64 11.70
N ILE A 42 -20.91 -7.68 11.66
CA ILE A 42 -21.08 -6.40 10.96
C ILE A 42 -20.46 -6.40 9.55
N GLY A 43 -19.86 -7.52 9.13
CA GLY A 43 -19.24 -7.68 7.81
C GLY A 43 -17.80 -8.21 7.85
N PRO A 44 -17.19 -8.43 6.67
CA PRO A 44 -15.80 -8.83 6.58
C PRO A 44 -14.88 -7.68 7.00
N LEU A 45 -13.94 -8.00 7.89
CA LEU A 45 -12.84 -7.13 8.30
C LEU A 45 -11.54 -7.65 7.73
N SER A 46 -10.67 -6.77 7.25
CA SER A 46 -9.30 -7.10 6.86
C SER A 46 -8.33 -6.13 7.50
N PHE A 47 -7.25 -6.66 8.06
CA PHE A 47 -6.16 -5.91 8.67
C PHE A 47 -4.85 -6.31 8.01
N PHE A 48 -4.01 -5.33 7.69
CA PHE A 48 -2.71 -5.54 7.07
C PHE A 48 -1.64 -4.69 7.76
N TRP A 49 -0.50 -5.30 8.05
CA TRP A 49 0.73 -4.63 8.43
C TRP A 49 1.74 -4.81 7.30
N SER A 50 2.18 -3.70 6.71
CA SER A 50 3.09 -3.64 5.58
C SER A 50 4.35 -2.88 5.97
N ILE A 51 5.50 -3.50 5.81
CA ILE A 51 6.81 -2.92 6.10
C ILE A 51 7.47 -2.60 4.76
N PRO A 52 7.72 -1.32 4.44
CA PRO A 52 8.44 -0.96 3.23
C PRO A 52 9.89 -1.48 3.31
N LEU A 53 10.34 -2.15 2.26
CA LEU A 53 11.75 -2.55 2.09
C LEU A 53 12.49 -1.57 1.20
N THR A 54 11.81 -0.96 0.23
CA THR A 54 12.34 0.12 -0.60
C THR A 54 11.34 1.27 -0.62
N GLU A 55 11.78 2.44 -0.15
CA GLU A 55 11.01 3.68 -0.06
C GLU A 55 11.88 4.87 -0.47
N GLN A 56 11.26 5.94 -0.96
CA GLN A 56 11.91 7.21 -1.27
C GLN A 56 11.62 8.27 -0.21
N SER A 57 12.46 9.30 -0.15
CA SER A 57 12.35 10.38 0.86
C SER A 57 11.05 11.18 0.80
N TYR A 58 10.34 11.11 -0.32
CA TYR A 58 9.07 11.78 -0.57
C TYR A 58 7.86 10.81 -0.51
N ASP A 59 8.08 9.51 -0.31
CA ASP A 59 7.00 8.53 -0.20
C ASP A 59 6.26 8.74 1.13
N ASN A 60 4.94 8.56 1.14
CA ASN A 60 4.12 8.62 2.35
C ASN A 60 3.80 7.20 2.81
N THR A 61 4.55 6.71 3.79
CA THR A 61 4.43 5.35 4.29
C THR A 61 3.19 5.16 5.17
N GLN A 62 2.37 4.16 4.84
CA GLN A 62 1.26 3.69 5.68
C GLN A 62 1.48 2.22 6.06
N GLU A 63 1.98 2.00 7.28
CA GLU A 63 2.34 0.66 7.73
C GLU A 63 1.14 -0.20 8.13
N PHE A 64 0.02 0.42 8.52
CA PHE A 64 -1.19 -0.28 8.96
C PHE A 64 -2.40 0.14 8.14
N GLN A 65 -3.15 -0.85 7.65
CA GLN A 65 -4.39 -0.64 6.94
C GLN A 65 -5.48 -1.58 7.46
N PHE A 66 -6.69 -1.05 7.60
CA PHE A 66 -7.87 -1.86 7.89
C PHE A 66 -9.04 -1.48 6.97
N SER A 67 -9.92 -2.44 6.70
CA SER A 67 -11.14 -2.24 5.94
C SER A 67 -12.32 -2.95 6.59
N ILE A 68 -13.50 -2.35 6.50
CA ILE A 68 -14.79 -2.86 7.02
C ILE A 68 -15.77 -2.91 5.85
N GLY A 69 -16.32 -4.08 5.55
CA GLY A 69 -17.42 -4.22 4.58
C GLY A 69 -17.02 -4.15 3.10
N GLY A 70 -15.79 -3.76 2.77
CA GLY A 70 -15.26 -3.82 1.41
C GLY A 70 -14.68 -5.20 1.08
N ARG A 71 -15.25 -5.88 0.09
CA ARG A 71 -14.55 -6.95 -0.65
C ARG A 71 -14.03 -6.32 -1.93
N PHE A 72 -12.71 -6.35 -2.13
CA PHE A 72 -12.03 -5.87 -3.33
C PHE A 72 -11.96 -6.99 -4.36
#